data_AF-A0A6N0HSM1-F1
#
_entry.id   AF-A0A6N0HSM1-F1
#
_cell.length_a   1.000
_cell.length_b   1.000
_cell.length_c   1.000
_cell.angle_alpha   90.00
_cell.angle_beta   90.00
_cell.angle_gamma   90.00
#
_symmetry.space_group_name_H-M   'P 1'
#
loop_
_entity.id
_entity.type
_entity.pdbx_description
1 polymer ?
#
loop_
_entity_poly.entity_id
_entity_poly.type
_entity_poly.pdbx_seq_one_letter_code
_entity_poly.pdbx_strand_id
1 'polypeptide(L)'
;MPLTVAGMLLGWYSYNTQLDRVFAQQQREASNVANKVIVFLQDASREVEELSRFQTFYTLPQKQREYMYELLVREKIYRELYVVDADGSEFNMVTMRDENYNSEHHNWSGRPEFQAAIEKNKPVSEESLRIAHW
;
A
#
# COMPACT_ATOMS: atom_id res chain seq x y z
N MET A 1 18.92 -24.27 -54.41
CA MET A 1 17.83 -23.39 -53.96
C MET A 1 16.94 -23.94 -52.84
N PRO A 2 16.69 -25.25 -52.63
CA PRO A 2 15.81 -25.69 -51.53
C PRO A 2 16.43 -25.55 -50.13
N LEU A 3 17.76 -25.70 -50.02
CA LEU A 3 18.49 -25.61 -48.75
C LEU A 3 18.48 -24.22 -48.11
N THR A 4 18.52 -23.15 -48.91
CA THR A 4 18.50 -21.77 -48.41
C THR A 4 17.15 -21.36 -47.84
N VAL A 5 16.05 -21.82 -48.47
CA VAL A 5 14.69 -21.60 -47.97
C VAL A 5 14.47 -22.35 -46.66
N ALA A 6 14.95 -23.59 -46.55
CA ALA A 6 14.88 -24.36 -45.31
C ALA A 6 15.66 -23.68 -44.16
N GLY A 7 16.87 -23.16 -44.44
CA GLY A 7 17.67 -22.44 -43.44
C GLY A 7 16.98 -21.17 -42.93
N MET A 8 16.35 -20.39 -43.80
CA MET A 8 15.59 -19.19 -43.40
C MET A 8 14.38 -19.54 -42.52
N LEU A 9 13.61 -20.58 -42.87
CA LEU A 9 12.45 -20.99 -42.08
C LEU A 9 12.84 -21.49 -40.69
N LEU A 10 13.93 -22.27 -40.58
CA LEU A 10 14.45 -22.73 -39.29
C LEU A 10 14.99 -21.58 -38.45
N GLY A 11 15.68 -20.62 -39.08
CA GLY A 11 16.16 -19.40 -38.41
C GLY A 11 15.01 -18.55 -37.87
N TRP A 12 13.97 -18.32 -38.67
CA TRP A 12 12.77 -17.59 -38.27
C TRP A 12 12.02 -18.29 -37.12
N TYR A 13 11.86 -19.61 -37.21
CA TYR A 13 11.22 -20.39 -36.16
C TYR A 13 12.00 -20.35 -34.84
N SER A 14 13.33 -20.55 -34.90
CA SER A 14 14.20 -20.44 -33.73
C SER A 14 14.16 -19.04 -33.11
N TYR A 15 14.16 -17.99 -33.92
CA TYR A 15 14.09 -16.61 -33.46
C TYR A 15 12.77 -16.31 -32.72
N ASN A 16 11.63 -16.70 -33.28
CA ASN A 16 10.33 -16.53 -32.62
C ASN A 16 10.26 -17.33 -31.31
N THR A 17 10.74 -18.56 -31.31
CA THR A 17 10.76 -19.40 -30.09
C THR A 17 11.62 -18.78 -28.98
N GLN A 18 12.72 -18.09 -29.33
CA GLN A 18 13.53 -17.37 -28.36
C GLN A 18 12.83 -16.11 -27.85
N LEU A 19 12.17 -15.35 -28.72
CA LEU A 19 11.38 -14.18 -28.31
C LEU A 19 10.25 -14.57 -27.35
N ASP A 20 9.49 -15.62 -27.67
CA ASP A 20 8.40 -16.08 -26.80
C ASP A 20 8.91 -16.48 -25.41
N ARG A 21 10.08 -17.12 -25.34
CA ARG A 21 10.73 -17.47 -24.06
C ARG A 21 11.14 -16.23 -23.27
N VAL A 22 11.70 -15.22 -23.94
CA VAL A 22 12.08 -13.95 -23.31
C VAL A 22 10.84 -13.21 -22.79
N PHE A 23 9.78 -13.12 -23.59
CA PHE A 23 8.52 -12.50 -23.15
C PHE A 23 7.90 -13.25 -21.96
N ALA A 24 7.85 -14.59 -22.02
CA ALA A 24 7.34 -15.40 -20.91
C ALA A 24 8.21 -15.30 -19.64
N GLN A 25 9.51 -15.06 -19.78
CA GLN A 25 10.40 -14.82 -18.64
C GLN A 25 10.16 -13.42 -18.06
N GLN A 26 10.13 -12.38 -18.90
CA GLN A 26 9.86 -11.01 -18.46
C GLN A 26 8.49 -10.90 -17.78
N GLN A 27 7.46 -11.57 -18.30
CA GLN A 27 6.14 -11.59 -17.68
C GLN A 27 6.15 -12.27 -16.32
N ARG A 28 6.90 -13.37 -16.16
CA ARG A 28 7.08 -14.05 -14.86
C ARG A 28 7.82 -13.17 -13.86
N GLU A 29 8.88 -12.50 -14.29
CA GLU A 29 9.64 -11.57 -13.45
C GLU A 29 8.78 -10.38 -13.03
N ALA A 30 8.02 -9.79 -13.96
CA ALA A 30 7.07 -8.71 -13.65
C ALA A 30 5.99 -9.16 -12.65
N SER A 31 5.39 -10.33 -12.85
CA SER A 31 4.41 -10.90 -11.90
C SER A 31 5.03 -11.17 -10.53
N ASN A 32 6.27 -11.65 -10.48
CA ASN A 32 6.98 -11.89 -9.22
C ASN A 32 7.28 -10.58 -8.49
N VAL A 33 7.69 -9.53 -9.21
CA VAL A 33 7.89 -8.19 -8.63
C VAL A 33 6.57 -7.62 -8.14
N ALA A 34 5.50 -7.72 -8.94
CA ALA A 34 4.18 -7.25 -8.54
C ALA A 34 3.68 -7.95 -7.27
N ASN A 35 3.82 -9.27 -7.18
CA ASN A 35 3.46 -10.03 -5.98
C ASN A 35 4.28 -9.60 -4.75
N LYS A 36 5.59 -9.37 -4.91
CA LYS A 36 6.42 -8.85 -3.82
C LYS A 36 5.99 -7.47 -3.34
N VAL A 37 5.62 -6.57 -4.26
CA VAL A 37 5.10 -5.24 -3.93
C VAL A 37 3.76 -5.35 -3.20
N ILE A 38 2.86 -6.22 -3.65
CA ILE A 38 1.56 -6.43 -2.99
C ILE A 38 1.75 -6.93 -1.55
N VAL A 39 2.59 -7.95 -1.35
CA VAL A 39 2.87 -8.50 -0.01
C VAL A 39 3.48 -7.43 0.89
N PHE A 40 4.47 -6.69 0.38
CA PHE A 40 5.09 -5.59 1.12
C PHE A 40 4.08 -4.51 1.54
N LEU A 41 3.18 -4.09 0.65
CA LEU A 41 2.13 -3.12 0.97
C LEU A 41 1.11 -3.67 1.99
N GLN A 42 0.80 -4.97 1.93
CA GLN A 42 -0.08 -5.62 2.88
C GLN A 42 0.54 -5.69 4.28
N ASP A 43 1.82 -6.02 4.38
CA ASP A 43 2.53 -6.07 5.66
C ASP A 43 2.63 -4.66 6.28
N ALA A 44 2.99 -3.66 5.48
CA ALA A 44 2.98 -2.26 5.90
C ALA A 44 1.58 -1.77 6.35
N SER A 45 0.52 -2.23 5.69
CA SER A 45 -0.85 -1.89 6.09
C SER A 45 -1.23 -2.53 7.42
N ARG A 46 -0.82 -3.79 7.64
CA ARG A 46 -1.10 -4.53 8.88
C ARG A 46 -0.43 -3.87 10.08
N GLU A 47 0.81 -3.44 9.93
CA GLU A 47 1.57 -2.81 11.02
C GLU A 47 0.92 -1.49 11.49
N VAL A 48 0.42 -0.69 10.54
CA VAL A 48 -0.35 0.54 10.86
C VAL A 48 -1.71 0.21 11.49
N GLU A 49 -2.37 -0.87 11.06
CA GLU A 49 -3.62 -1.33 11.68
C GLU A 49 -3.40 -1.85 13.12
N GLU A 50 -2.28 -2.50 13.38
CA GLU A 50 -1.93 -2.94 14.73
C GLU A 50 -1.74 -1.76 15.69
N LEU A 51 -1.12 -0.67 15.22
CA LEU A 51 -1.00 0.58 15.98
C LEU A 51 -2.35 1.18 16.39
N SER A 52 -3.35 1.14 15.50
CA SER A 52 -4.68 1.72 15.79
C SER A 52 -5.52 0.86 16.76
N ARG A 53 -5.22 -0.45 16.85
CA ARG A 53 -5.89 -1.37 17.79
C ARG A 53 -5.46 -1.17 19.24
N PHE A 54 -4.32 -0.54 19.50
CA PHE A 54 -3.95 -0.18 20.87
C PHE A 54 -4.84 0.97 21.34
N GLN A 55 -5.84 0.64 22.17
CA GLN A 55 -6.75 1.60 22.80
C GLN A 55 -6.03 2.79 23.47
N THR A 56 -4.78 2.59 23.89
CA THR A 56 -3.93 3.61 24.51
C THR A 56 -3.33 4.62 23.52
N PHE A 57 -3.32 4.31 22.22
CA PHE A 57 -2.78 5.19 21.17
C PHE A 57 -3.57 6.51 21.10
N TYR A 58 -4.89 6.45 21.31
CA TYR A 58 -5.77 7.62 21.26
C TYR A 58 -5.92 8.35 22.60
N THR A 59 -5.46 7.77 23.72
CA THR A 59 -5.69 8.35 25.06
C THR A 59 -4.56 9.26 25.55
N LEU A 60 -3.37 9.20 24.95
CA LEU A 60 -2.21 9.99 25.37
C LEU A 60 -1.43 10.58 24.17
N PRO A 61 -1.59 11.88 23.85
CA PRO A 61 -0.97 12.52 22.68
C PRO A 61 0.57 12.46 22.64
N GLN A 62 1.22 12.37 23.80
CA GLN A 62 2.67 12.27 23.89
C GLN A 62 3.18 10.86 23.56
N LYS A 63 2.51 9.82 24.08
CA LYS A 63 2.85 8.42 23.73
C LYS A 63 2.53 8.11 22.27
N GLN A 64 1.47 8.70 21.74
CA GLN A 64 1.10 8.60 20.34
C GLN A 64 2.25 9.05 19.41
N ARG A 65 2.82 10.23 19.70
CA ARG A 65 3.99 10.74 18.96
C ARG A 65 5.19 9.82 19.08
N GLU A 66 5.49 9.33 20.28
CA GLU A 66 6.62 8.43 20.53
C GLU A 66 6.52 7.14 19.69
N TYR A 67 5.34 6.50 19.67
CA TYR A 67 5.12 5.30 18.84
C TYR A 67 5.16 5.59 17.34
N MET A 68 4.60 6.73 16.89
CA MET A 68 4.70 7.13 15.49
C MET A 68 6.14 7.39 15.08
N TYR A 69 6.95 8.03 15.94
CA TYR A 69 8.38 8.22 15.72
C TYR A 69 9.13 6.89 15.68
N GLU A 70 8.84 5.97 16.60
CA GLU A 70 9.44 4.64 16.62
C GLU A 70 9.14 3.90 15.32
N LEU A 71 7.88 3.93 14.86
CA LEU A 71 7.47 3.33 13.58
C LEU A 71 8.23 3.96 12.41
N LEU A 72 8.33 5.29 12.37
CA LEU A 72 9.03 6.01 11.30
C LEU A 72 10.53 5.65 11.26
N VAL A 73 11.17 5.52 12.42
CA VAL A 73 12.60 5.17 12.53
C VAL A 73 12.86 3.69 12.19
N ARG A 74 11.99 2.80 12.67
CA ARG A 74 12.08 1.35 12.42
C ARG A 74 11.82 1.05 10.94
N GLU A 75 10.74 1.62 10.41
CA GLU A 75 10.23 1.34 9.09
C GLU A 75 10.47 2.53 8.16
N LYS A 76 11.63 2.50 7.48
CA LYS A 76 12.08 3.54 6.53
C LYS A 76 11.17 3.74 5.30
N ILE A 77 10.09 2.99 5.24
CA ILE A 77 9.09 2.98 4.18
C ILE A 77 8.10 4.14 4.38
N TYR A 78 7.91 4.57 5.63
CA TYR A 78 7.09 5.72 5.97
C TYR A 78 7.96 6.97 5.95
N ARG A 79 7.44 8.03 5.34
CA ARG A 79 8.08 9.36 5.36
C ARG A 79 7.43 10.27 6.40
N GLU A 80 6.11 10.19 6.47
CA GLU A 80 5.23 11.00 7.27
C GLU A 80 4.09 10.11 7.78
N LEU A 81 3.71 10.31 9.03
CA LEU A 81 2.57 9.66 9.66
C LEU A 81 1.64 10.73 10.21
N TYR A 82 0.36 10.58 9.92
CA TYR A 82 -0.69 11.52 10.31
C TYR A 82 -1.72 10.80 11.19
N VAL A 83 -2.18 11.49 12.22
CA VAL A 83 -3.35 11.10 13.01
C VAL A 83 -4.44 12.07 12.67
N VAL A 84 -5.55 11.53 12.18
CA VAL A 84 -6.70 12.30 11.72
C VAL A 84 -7.92 11.81 12.51
N ASP A 85 -8.72 12.76 12.99
CA ASP A 85 -9.99 12.47 13.65
C ASP A 85 -11.09 12.13 12.62
N ALA A 86 -12.22 11.60 13.07
CA ALA A 86 -13.31 11.12 12.23
C ALA A 86 -13.94 12.21 11.35
N ASP A 87 -13.79 13.48 11.74
CA ASP A 87 -14.23 14.66 10.98
C ASP A 87 -13.23 15.09 9.87
N GLY A 88 -12.06 14.44 9.80
CA GLY A 88 -10.99 14.79 8.86
C GLY A 88 -10.02 15.84 9.39
N SER A 89 -10.16 16.28 10.64
CA SER A 89 -9.24 17.21 11.29
C SER A 89 -7.95 16.49 11.70
N GLU A 90 -6.80 17.04 11.33
CA GLU A 90 -5.50 16.51 11.72
C GLU A 90 -5.20 16.81 13.19
N PHE A 91 -4.98 15.75 13.98
CA PHE A 91 -4.65 15.83 15.40
C PHE A 91 -3.14 15.88 15.64
N ASN A 92 -2.37 15.12 14.87
CA ASN A 92 -0.93 14.98 15.08
C ASN A 92 -0.20 14.53 13.81
N MET A 93 1.05 14.96 13.66
CA MET A 93 1.91 14.56 12.55
C MET A 93 3.32 14.25 13.07
N VAL A 94 3.93 13.20 12.53
CA VAL A 94 5.34 12.90 12.70
C VAL A 94 5.98 12.78 11.32
N THR A 95 7.12 13.44 11.11
CA THR A 95 7.87 13.42 9.84
C THR A 95 9.35 13.18 10.10
N MET A 96 10.01 12.54 9.14
CA MET A 96 11.47 12.46 9.11
C MET A 96 12.14 13.71 8.55
N ARG A 97 11.37 14.72 8.10
CA ARG A 97 11.90 16.02 7.66
C ARG A 97 12.22 16.93 8.85
N ASP A 98 13.19 17.81 8.62
CA ASP A 98 13.75 18.78 9.56
C ASP A 98 12.69 19.54 10.39
N GLU A 99 13.02 19.91 11.63
CA GLU A 99 12.11 20.52 12.63
C GLU A 99 11.46 21.83 12.19
N ASN A 100 11.94 22.43 11.09
CA ASN A 100 11.39 23.63 10.45
C ASN A 100 10.29 23.35 9.41
N TYR A 101 9.80 22.11 9.28
CA TYR A 101 8.66 21.81 8.44
C TYR A 101 7.40 22.44 9.04
N ASN A 102 6.91 23.52 8.42
CA ASN A 102 5.67 24.18 8.81
C ASN A 102 4.50 23.22 8.55
N SER A 103 4.09 22.48 9.58
CA SER A 103 2.93 21.60 9.53
C SER A 103 1.67 22.46 9.57
N GLU A 104 1.27 23.01 8.43
CA GLU A 104 -0.10 23.48 8.28
C GLU A 104 -1.00 22.27 8.56
N HIS A 105 -1.89 22.37 9.55
CA HIS A 105 -2.86 21.32 9.83
C HIS A 105 -3.74 21.15 8.60
N HIS A 106 -3.65 19.99 7.94
CA HIS A 106 -4.43 19.74 6.74
C HIS A 106 -5.82 19.24 7.13
N ASN A 107 -6.84 19.67 6.39
CA ASN A 107 -8.14 19.03 6.44
C ASN A 107 -8.16 17.87 5.43
N TRP A 108 -8.37 16.66 5.94
CA TRP A 108 -8.35 15.42 5.17
C TRP A 108 -9.73 14.99 4.67
N SER A 109 -10.82 15.64 5.10
CA SER A 109 -12.21 15.27 4.74
C SER A 109 -12.48 15.25 3.22
N GLY A 110 -11.82 16.12 2.46
CA GLY A 110 -11.93 16.20 1.00
C GLY A 110 -11.05 15.21 0.24
N ARG A 111 -10.19 14.45 0.92
CA ARG A 111 -9.23 13.56 0.27
C ARG A 111 -9.84 12.18 -0.01
N PRO A 112 -9.68 11.65 -1.23
CA PRO A 112 -10.27 10.36 -1.60
C PRO A 112 -9.72 9.20 -0.77
N GLU A 113 -8.45 9.27 -0.33
CA GLU A 113 -7.84 8.24 0.51
C GLU A 113 -8.50 8.18 1.89
N PHE A 114 -8.84 9.34 2.47
CA PHE A 114 -9.53 9.44 3.75
C PHE A 114 -10.96 8.93 3.64
N GLN A 115 -11.69 9.30 2.58
CA GLN A 115 -13.06 8.83 2.34
C GLN A 115 -13.12 7.31 2.19
N ALA A 116 -12.18 6.71 1.44
CA ALA A 116 -12.10 5.27 1.28
C ALA A 116 -11.79 4.54 2.61
N ALA A 117 -10.94 5.13 3.47
CA ALA A 117 -10.62 4.57 4.77
C ALA A 117 -11.83 4.63 5.74
N ILE A 118 -12.57 5.74 5.75
CA ILE A 118 -13.81 5.88 6.54
C ILE A 118 -14.85 4.88 6.07
N GLU A 119 -15.07 4.73 4.76
CA GLU A 119 -16.03 3.76 4.22
C GLU A 119 -15.68 2.32 4.57
N LYS A 120 -14.41 1.95 4.51
CA LYS A 120 -13.93 0.62 4.89
C LYS A 120 -14.12 0.32 6.38
N ASN A 121 -14.02 1.35 7.22
CA ASN A 121 -14.11 1.24 8.68
C ASN A 121 -15.48 1.63 9.26
N LYS A 122 -16.49 1.91 8.41
CA LYS A 122 -17.86 2.11 8.89
C LYS A 122 -18.28 0.84 9.64
N PRO A 123 -18.79 0.95 10.89
CA PRO A 123 -19.37 -0.20 11.55
C PRO A 123 -20.48 -0.73 10.64
N VAL A 124 -20.40 -2.02 10.31
CA VAL A 124 -21.43 -2.74 9.57
C VAL A 124 -22.75 -2.47 10.31
N SER A 125 -23.63 -1.68 9.69
CA SER A 125 -24.87 -1.25 10.35
C SER A 125 -25.67 -2.50 10.74
N GLU A 126 -26.28 -2.47 11.93
CA GLU A 126 -27.11 -3.56 12.50
C GLU A 126 -28.21 -4.07 11.54
N GLU A 127 -28.52 -3.31 10.49
CA GLU A 127 -29.46 -3.65 9.43
C GLU A 127 -29.01 -4.86 8.59
N SER A 128 -27.71 -5.07 8.43
CA SER A 128 -27.15 -6.22 7.69
C SER A 128 -27.04 -7.50 8.54
N LEU A 129 -27.10 -7.40 9.87
CA LEU A 129 -27.24 -8.56 10.77
C LEU A 129 -28.69 -9.07 10.87
N ARG A 130 -29.68 -8.26 10.47
CA ARG A 130 -31.10 -8.67 10.44
C ARG A 130 -31.46 -9.54 9.24
N ILE A 131 -30.64 -9.58 8.20
CA ILE A 131 -30.91 -10.36 6.98
C ILE A 131 -30.45 -11.83 7.13
N ALA A 132 -29.71 -12.18 8.18
CA ALA A 132 -29.19 -13.54 8.41
C ALA A 132 -30.09 -14.45 9.27
N HIS A 133 -31.29 -14.02 9.65
CA HIS A 133 -32.27 -14.85 10.36
C HIS A 133 -33.63 -14.82 9.67
N TRP A 134 -33.76 -15.57 8.58
CA TRP A 134 -35.01 -16.21 8.14
C TRP A 134 -34.69 -17.55 7.49
#